data_AF-A0A5P1E3C1-F1
#
_entry.id   AF-A0A5P1E3C1-F1
#
_cell.length_a   1.000
_cell.length_b   1.000
_cell.length_c   1.000
_cell.angle_alpha   90.00
_cell.angle_beta   90.00
_cell.angle_gamma   90.00
#
_symmetry.space_group_name_H-M   'P 1'
#
loop_
_entity.id
_entity.type
_entity.pdbx_description
1 polymer ?
#
loop_
_entity_poly.entity_id
_entity_poly.type
_entity_poly.pdbx_seq_one_letter_code
_entity_poly.pdbx_strand_id
1 'polypeptide(L)'
;MDIHLKNLFTRFQDQFGSGPGLGPSSGTCLLNIEGISPAFIRSVFSASAAFYRTDPWKRLWPSHLFAIRIGKDSDWSLKKQLYPIAHFVGGEGGDLGIHMFKSELDAQKTTGLRETNRVPNVEILRVVFTPQSLIFPSNKRMIHSLSLESSAVDQYPIVDVARFSSGGELRFRNPTSEEVRYVYAFLKAIALVHLLLQVGNNGLQRRGRLVSFEPFIETVDAQETSISSQGARVLP
;
A
#
# COMPACT_ATOMS: atom_id res chain seq x y z
N MET A 1 21.14 12.64 -31.00
CA MET A 1 21.32 12.23 -29.59
C MET A 1 22.65 11.51 -29.49
N ASP A 2 23.53 11.96 -28.59
CA ASP A 2 24.91 11.48 -28.50
C ASP A 2 24.99 9.96 -28.26
N ILE A 3 25.89 9.27 -28.97
CA ILE A 3 26.08 7.81 -28.87
C ILE A 3 26.46 7.41 -27.44
N HIS A 4 27.17 8.29 -26.73
CA HIS A 4 27.50 8.10 -25.32
C HIS A 4 26.28 8.18 -24.39
N LEU A 5 25.36 9.11 -24.63
CA LEU A 5 24.11 9.20 -23.86
C LEU A 5 23.22 7.99 -24.14
N LYS A 6 23.14 7.55 -25.40
CA LYS A 6 22.37 6.35 -25.75
C LYS A 6 22.93 5.10 -25.07
N ASN A 7 24.25 4.91 -25.06
CA ASN A 7 24.88 3.80 -24.32
C ASN A 7 24.74 3.92 -22.80
N LEU A 8 24.74 5.14 -22.25
CA LEU A 8 24.47 5.37 -20.83
C LEU A 8 23.02 5.01 -20.48
N PHE A 9 22.05 5.46 -21.28
CA PHE A 9 20.63 5.13 -21.10
C PHE A 9 20.36 3.65 -21.32
N THR A 10 20.96 3.02 -22.32
CA THR A 10 20.86 1.58 -22.56
C THR A 10 21.50 0.78 -21.41
N ARG A 11 22.67 1.18 -20.89
CA ARG A 11 23.25 0.57 -19.68
C ARG A 11 22.40 0.80 -18.43
N PHE A 12 21.73 1.94 -18.31
CA PHE A 12 20.73 2.19 -17.28
C PHE A 12 19.52 1.25 -17.45
N GLN A 13 18.99 1.12 -18.66
CA GLN A 13 17.86 0.25 -18.99
C GLN A 13 18.20 -1.23 -18.79
N ASP A 14 19.45 -1.64 -19.02
CA ASP A 14 19.98 -2.98 -18.79
C ASP A 14 20.33 -3.26 -17.31
N GLN A 15 20.73 -2.23 -16.55
CA GLN A 15 20.93 -2.34 -15.09
C GLN A 15 19.61 -2.41 -14.33
N PHE A 16 18.55 -1.76 -14.82
CA PHE A 16 17.24 -1.64 -14.17
C PHE A 16 16.10 -2.44 -14.83
N GLY A 17 16.42 -3.27 -15.84
CA GLY A 17 15.61 -4.40 -16.28
C GLY A 17 14.48 -4.07 -17.26
N SER A 18 14.71 -4.42 -18.52
CA SER A 18 13.70 -4.63 -19.55
C SER A 18 13.25 -6.11 -19.52
N GLY A 19 11.95 -6.39 -19.43
CA GLY A 19 11.44 -7.77 -19.53
C GLY A 19 9.96 -7.80 -19.96
N PRO A 20 9.57 -8.70 -20.89
CA PRO A 20 8.19 -8.83 -21.34
C PRO A 20 7.37 -9.71 -20.37
N GLY A 21 6.12 -9.30 -20.12
CA GLY A 21 4.93 -10.17 -20.09
C GLY A 21 4.94 -11.44 -19.21
N LEU A 22 4.57 -11.25 -17.93
CA LEU A 22 3.55 -12.01 -17.17
C LEU A 22 3.42 -13.54 -17.30
N GLY A 23 3.76 -14.20 -16.20
CA GLY A 23 3.34 -15.55 -15.81
C GLY A 23 4.34 -16.18 -14.83
N PRO A 24 3.98 -17.23 -14.08
CA PRO A 24 3.60 -17.28 -12.64
C PRO A 24 4.39 -16.38 -11.64
N SER A 25 4.88 -15.22 -12.08
CA SER A 25 5.86 -14.37 -11.41
C SER A 25 5.23 -13.11 -10.78
N SER A 26 4.96 -13.20 -9.48
CA SER A 26 4.97 -12.02 -8.59
C SER A 26 6.45 -11.66 -8.34
N GLY A 27 6.88 -10.44 -8.66
CA GLY A 27 8.21 -9.95 -8.23
C GLY A 27 9.14 -9.37 -9.28
N THR A 28 8.71 -9.00 -10.49
CA THR A 28 9.63 -8.55 -11.55
C THR A 28 10.00 -7.05 -11.55
N CYS A 29 9.34 -6.17 -10.79
CA CYS A 29 9.74 -4.75 -10.71
C CYS A 29 9.31 -4.08 -9.40
N LEU A 30 10.26 -3.81 -8.51
CA LEU A 30 10.12 -3.09 -7.24
C LEU A 30 9.76 -1.59 -7.39
N LEU A 31 8.95 -1.19 -8.38
CA LEU A 31 8.62 0.21 -8.78
C LEU A 31 9.49 0.78 -9.92
N ASN A 32 9.48 0.16 -11.11
CA ASN A 32 9.93 0.87 -12.33
C ASN A 32 8.76 1.70 -12.88
N ILE A 33 8.56 2.88 -12.31
CA ILE A 33 7.39 3.73 -12.57
C ILE A 33 7.88 5.11 -12.95
N GLU A 34 7.49 5.53 -14.15
CA GLU A 34 7.85 6.83 -14.69
C GLU A 34 7.38 7.96 -13.75
N GLY A 35 8.26 8.93 -13.50
CA GLY A 35 7.95 10.09 -12.67
C GLY A 35 8.06 9.87 -11.15
N ILE A 36 8.59 8.73 -10.68
CA ILE A 36 8.88 8.50 -9.26
C ILE A 36 10.39 8.63 -8.99
N SER A 37 10.77 9.47 -8.02
CA SER A 37 12.18 9.66 -7.66
C SER A 37 12.71 8.52 -6.79
N PRO A 38 14.02 8.19 -6.86
CA PRO A 38 14.64 7.22 -5.96
C PRO A 38 14.47 7.54 -4.48
N ALA A 39 14.41 8.83 -4.12
CA ALA A 39 14.13 9.26 -2.76
C ALA A 39 12.73 8.87 -2.30
N PHE A 40 11.73 9.00 -3.17
CA PHE A 40 10.36 8.59 -2.85
C PHE A 40 10.23 7.08 -2.72
N ILE A 41 10.93 6.32 -3.56
CA ILE A 41 11.02 4.85 -3.43
C ILE A 41 11.55 4.47 -2.05
N ARG A 42 12.66 5.08 -1.59
CA ARG A 42 13.16 4.85 -0.22
C ARG A 42 12.09 5.15 0.83
N SER A 43 11.35 6.26 0.71
CA SER A 43 10.26 6.59 1.64
C SER A 43 9.14 5.55 1.68
N VAL A 44 8.81 4.92 0.55
CA VAL A 44 7.85 3.80 0.51
C VAL A 44 8.36 2.62 1.33
N PHE A 45 9.61 2.21 1.12
CA PHE A 45 10.23 1.09 1.85
C PHE A 45 10.33 1.38 3.34
N SER A 46 10.74 2.60 3.72
CA SER A 46 10.77 3.00 5.12
C SER A 46 9.38 3.04 5.76
N ALA A 47 8.34 3.46 5.03
CA ALA A 47 6.96 3.38 5.52
C ALA A 47 6.50 1.93 5.69
N SER A 48 6.85 1.05 4.75
CA SER A 48 6.58 -0.40 4.84
C SER A 48 7.27 -1.03 6.05
N ALA A 49 8.54 -0.72 6.28
CA ALA A 49 9.30 -1.21 7.43
C ALA A 49 8.73 -0.67 8.75
N ALA A 50 8.33 0.59 8.80
CA ALA A 50 7.66 1.18 9.96
C ALA A 50 6.33 0.47 10.27
N PHE A 51 5.51 0.18 9.25
CA PHE A 51 4.28 -0.61 9.43
C PHE A 51 4.57 -2.05 9.87
N TYR A 52 5.62 -2.70 9.38
CA TYR A 52 5.92 -4.06 9.78
C TYR A 52 6.34 -4.16 11.26
N ARG A 53 7.11 -3.17 11.75
CA ARG A 53 7.61 -3.11 13.14
C ARG A 53 6.54 -2.99 14.22
N THR A 54 5.32 -2.64 13.86
CA THR A 54 4.20 -2.55 14.80
C THR A 54 3.49 -3.89 15.02
N ASP A 55 4.02 -4.99 14.45
CA ASP A 55 3.44 -6.32 14.50
C ASP A 55 1.97 -6.38 14.07
N PRO A 56 1.61 -5.92 12.86
CA PRO A 56 0.22 -5.76 12.43
C PRO A 56 -0.59 -7.06 12.49
N TRP A 57 0.04 -8.22 12.31
CA TRP A 57 -0.58 -9.54 12.42
C TRP A 57 -1.14 -9.86 13.81
N LYS A 58 -0.72 -9.16 14.86
CA LYS A 58 -1.31 -9.31 16.21
C LYS A 58 -2.72 -8.74 16.30
N ARG A 59 -3.12 -7.86 15.36
CA ARG A 59 -4.39 -7.10 15.40
C ARG A 59 -5.22 -7.26 14.14
N LEU A 60 -4.56 -7.32 12.99
CA LEU A 60 -5.20 -7.48 11.69
C LEU A 60 -5.26 -8.95 11.32
N TRP A 61 -6.47 -9.43 11.02
CA TRP A 61 -6.71 -10.82 10.64
C TRP A 61 -7.14 -10.89 9.17
N PRO A 62 -6.82 -11.98 8.46
CA PRO A 62 -7.18 -12.12 7.04
C PRO A 62 -8.67 -12.03 6.73
N SER A 63 -9.51 -12.35 7.71
CA SER A 63 -10.97 -12.27 7.56
C SER A 63 -11.54 -10.84 7.70
N HIS A 64 -10.73 -9.85 8.05
CA HIS A 64 -11.18 -8.49 8.31
C HIS A 64 -10.97 -7.59 7.09
N LEU A 65 -12.08 -7.09 6.54
CA LEU A 65 -12.07 -5.91 5.67
C LEU A 65 -12.02 -4.66 6.53
N PHE A 66 -11.22 -3.67 6.13
CA PHE A 66 -11.17 -2.38 6.79
C PHE A 66 -11.02 -1.25 5.76
N ALA A 67 -11.51 -0.07 6.12
CA ALA A 67 -11.42 1.13 5.32
C ALA A 67 -10.54 2.15 6.05
N ILE A 68 -9.64 2.80 5.32
CA ILE A 68 -8.88 3.95 5.81
C ILE A 68 -9.17 5.09 4.85
N ARG A 69 -9.76 6.17 5.37
CA ARG A 69 -9.90 7.40 4.60
C ARG A 69 -8.56 8.15 4.61
N ILE A 70 -8.03 8.45 3.43
CA ILE A 70 -6.75 9.16 3.29
C ILE A 70 -7.02 10.49 2.60
N GLY A 71 -6.91 11.56 3.37
CA GLY A 71 -7.12 12.92 2.89
C GLY A 71 -8.56 13.19 2.43
N LYS A 72 -8.71 14.26 1.65
CA LYS A 72 -9.95 14.67 0.99
C LYS A 72 -9.95 14.17 -0.46
N ASP A 73 -11.12 14.08 -1.09
CA ASP A 73 -11.23 13.63 -2.48
C ASP A 73 -10.46 14.53 -3.46
N SER A 74 -10.27 15.81 -3.10
CA SER A 74 -9.48 16.80 -3.84
C SER A 74 -7.97 16.50 -3.89
N ASP A 75 -7.47 15.66 -2.99
CA ASP A 75 -6.04 15.33 -2.91
C ASP A 75 -5.63 14.33 -4.01
N TRP A 76 -6.62 13.75 -4.72
CA TRP A 76 -6.44 12.74 -5.76
C TRP A 76 -6.80 13.29 -7.13
N SER A 77 -6.03 12.92 -8.15
CA SER A 77 -6.23 13.44 -9.52
C SER A 77 -7.57 12.99 -10.11
N LEU A 78 -8.03 11.80 -9.72
CA LEU A 78 -9.34 11.25 -10.10
C LEU A 78 -10.51 11.85 -9.30
N LYS A 79 -10.26 12.86 -8.44
CA LYS A 79 -11.25 13.47 -7.54
C LYS A 79 -12.00 12.46 -6.67
N LYS A 80 -11.34 11.33 -6.37
CA LYS A 80 -11.84 10.24 -5.53
C LYS A 80 -10.65 9.43 -5.02
N GLN A 81 -10.71 9.02 -3.76
CA GLN A 81 -9.75 8.07 -3.20
C GLN A 81 -9.68 6.76 -4.02
N LEU A 82 -8.47 6.31 -4.34
CA LEU A 82 -8.24 5.20 -5.29
C LEU A 82 -8.72 3.83 -4.78
N TYR A 83 -8.34 3.46 -3.55
CA TYR A 83 -8.62 2.13 -2.99
C TYR A 83 -9.24 2.22 -1.60
N PRO A 84 -10.55 2.47 -1.48
CA PRO A 84 -11.19 2.76 -0.21
C PRO A 84 -11.24 1.58 0.77
N ILE A 85 -11.11 0.35 0.29
CA ILE A 85 -11.22 -0.88 1.10
C ILE A 85 -9.91 -1.66 1.01
N ALA A 86 -9.46 -2.20 2.14
CA ALA A 86 -8.28 -3.05 2.23
C ALA A 86 -8.53 -4.26 3.13
N HIS A 87 -7.64 -5.25 3.03
CA HIS A 87 -7.57 -6.37 3.95
C HIS A 87 -6.12 -6.76 4.22
N PHE A 88 -5.86 -7.42 5.34
CA PHE A 88 -4.55 -7.98 5.65
C PHE A 88 -4.47 -9.42 5.15
N VAL A 89 -3.31 -9.93 4.76
CA VAL A 89 -3.12 -11.33 4.32
C VAL A 89 -1.89 -11.95 5.00
N GLY A 90 -1.85 -13.28 5.05
CA GLY A 90 -0.67 -14.05 5.49
C GLY A 90 -0.52 -14.27 6.99
N GLY A 91 -1.45 -13.79 7.83
CA GLY A 91 -1.37 -13.93 9.29
C GLY A 91 -1.43 -15.37 9.84
N GLU A 92 -1.78 -16.36 9.02
CA GLU A 92 -1.91 -17.79 9.40
C GLU A 92 -0.88 -18.70 8.68
N GLY A 93 0.33 -18.18 8.39
CA GLY A 93 1.42 -18.96 7.80
C GLY A 93 1.61 -18.80 6.29
N GLY A 94 0.91 -17.84 5.68
CA GLY A 94 1.15 -17.38 4.30
C GLY A 94 2.04 -16.13 4.24
N ASP A 95 2.36 -15.66 3.04
CA ASP A 95 3.10 -14.41 2.86
C ASP A 95 2.30 -13.21 3.41
N LEU A 96 2.92 -12.43 4.30
CA LEU A 96 2.28 -11.27 4.90
C LEU A 96 2.07 -10.17 3.85
N GLY A 97 0.95 -9.47 3.95
CA GLY A 97 0.69 -8.36 3.04
C GLY A 97 -0.62 -7.64 3.27
N ILE A 98 -0.88 -6.69 2.37
CA ILE A 98 -2.12 -5.93 2.29
C ILE A 98 -2.62 -6.03 0.86
N HIS A 99 -3.90 -6.36 0.70
CA HIS A 99 -4.59 -6.12 -0.58
C HIS A 99 -5.55 -4.95 -0.43
N MET A 100 -5.61 -4.15 -1.48
CA MET A 100 -6.42 -2.95 -1.60
C MET A 100 -7.37 -3.10 -2.80
N PHE A 101 -8.64 -2.73 -2.60
CA PHE A 101 -9.73 -2.91 -3.54
C PHE A 101 -10.34 -1.56 -3.94
N LYS A 102 -10.74 -1.43 -5.21
CA LYS A 102 -11.37 -0.21 -5.76
C LYS A 102 -12.81 -0.03 -5.27
N SER A 103 -13.46 -1.08 -4.77
CA SER A 103 -14.80 -1.03 -4.21
C SER A 103 -15.05 -2.11 -3.15
N GLU A 104 -16.04 -1.91 -2.29
CA GLU A 104 -16.50 -2.93 -1.34
C GLU A 104 -17.03 -4.18 -2.07
N LEU A 105 -17.71 -3.99 -3.19
CA LEU A 105 -18.20 -5.10 -4.02
C LEU A 105 -17.05 -5.97 -4.54
N ASP A 106 -15.96 -5.36 -4.99
CA ASP A 106 -14.76 -6.09 -5.46
C ASP A 106 -14.08 -6.83 -4.31
N ALA A 107 -14.02 -6.22 -3.13
CA ALA A 107 -13.53 -6.86 -1.92
C ALA A 107 -14.37 -8.11 -1.60
N GLN A 108 -15.69 -7.95 -1.44
CA GLN A 108 -16.60 -9.06 -1.10
C GLN A 108 -16.55 -10.22 -2.10
N LYS A 109 -16.42 -9.93 -3.41
CA LYS A 109 -16.27 -10.98 -4.44
C LYS A 109 -14.97 -11.76 -4.27
N THR A 110 -13.88 -11.06 -3.95
CA THR A 110 -12.53 -11.62 -3.88
C THR A 110 -12.24 -12.30 -2.54
N THR A 111 -12.85 -11.81 -1.46
CA THR A 111 -12.73 -12.33 -0.09
C THR A 111 -13.89 -13.29 0.20
N GLY A 112 -13.81 -14.49 -0.35
CA GLY A 112 -14.79 -15.56 -0.12
C GLY A 112 -14.56 -16.36 1.17
N LEU A 113 -15.46 -17.32 1.46
CA LEU A 113 -15.36 -18.29 2.56
C LEU A 113 -14.14 -19.24 2.47
N ARG A 114 -13.52 -19.30 1.29
CA ARG A 114 -12.25 -19.98 1.05
C ARG A 114 -11.29 -18.95 0.47
N GLU A 115 -10.11 -18.85 1.04
CA GLU A 115 -9.02 -18.04 0.50
C GLU A 115 -8.84 -18.40 -0.99
N THR A 116 -8.87 -17.39 -1.88
CA THR A 116 -8.67 -17.49 -3.35
C THR A 116 -9.90 -17.67 -4.25
N ASN A 117 -10.92 -16.79 -4.12
CA ASN A 117 -11.87 -16.61 -5.24
C ASN A 117 -11.14 -15.98 -6.43
N ARG A 118 -11.05 -16.72 -7.54
CA ARG A 118 -10.49 -16.23 -8.81
C ARG A 118 -11.51 -15.37 -9.54
N VAL A 119 -11.68 -14.13 -9.09
CA VAL A 119 -12.62 -13.20 -9.71
C VAL A 119 -12.00 -12.58 -10.96
N PRO A 120 -12.53 -12.84 -12.17
CA PRO A 120 -11.98 -12.29 -13.39
C PRO A 120 -12.18 -10.78 -13.45
N ASN A 121 -11.21 -10.08 -14.04
CA ASN A 121 -11.24 -8.64 -14.34
C ASN A 121 -11.36 -7.70 -13.13
N VAL A 122 -11.08 -8.18 -11.92
CA VAL A 122 -10.89 -7.34 -10.73
C VAL A 122 -9.40 -7.08 -10.54
N GLU A 123 -9.02 -5.80 -10.49
CA GLU A 123 -7.66 -5.38 -10.14
C GLU A 123 -7.52 -5.18 -8.63
N ILE A 124 -6.44 -5.73 -8.08
CA ILE A 124 -6.10 -5.70 -6.67
C ILE A 124 -4.72 -5.07 -6.54
N LEU A 125 -4.61 -3.94 -5.86
CA LEU A 125 -3.31 -3.35 -5.52
C LEU A 125 -2.77 -4.05 -4.28
N ARG A 126 -1.54 -4.56 -4.36
CA ARG A 126 -0.95 -5.43 -3.35
C ARG A 126 0.33 -4.83 -2.81
N VAL A 127 0.54 -5.00 -1.51
CA VAL A 127 1.83 -4.84 -0.84
C VAL A 127 2.13 -6.16 -0.15
N VAL A 128 3.09 -6.93 -0.64
CA VAL A 128 3.46 -8.25 -0.08
C VAL A 128 4.90 -8.21 0.41
N PHE A 129 5.15 -8.76 1.60
CA PHE A 129 6.49 -8.82 2.17
C PHE A 129 7.14 -10.14 1.77
N THR A 130 8.18 -10.06 0.94
CA THR A 130 8.80 -11.24 0.34
C THR A 130 10.26 -11.37 0.81
N PRO A 131 10.70 -12.59 1.19
CA PRO A 131 12.10 -12.86 1.50
C PRO A 131 13.03 -12.55 0.32
N GLN A 132 14.21 -12.00 0.60
CA GLN A 132 15.20 -11.64 -0.40
C GLN A 132 15.58 -12.82 -1.29
N SER A 133 15.60 -14.05 -0.77
CA SER A 133 15.88 -15.26 -1.56
C SER A 133 14.94 -15.41 -2.76
N LEU A 134 13.66 -15.06 -2.61
CA LEU A 134 12.61 -15.15 -3.63
C LEU A 134 12.52 -13.93 -4.55
N ILE A 135 13.27 -12.86 -4.27
CA ILE A 135 13.29 -11.65 -5.10
C ILE A 135 14.15 -11.87 -6.35
N PHE A 136 13.65 -11.39 -7.50
CA PHE A 136 14.35 -11.46 -8.77
C PHE A 136 15.71 -10.73 -8.75
N PRO A 137 16.72 -11.20 -9.52
CA PRO A 137 18.06 -10.61 -9.52
C PRO A 137 18.12 -9.10 -9.84
N SER A 138 17.30 -8.60 -10.77
CA SER A 138 17.23 -7.16 -11.09
C SER A 138 16.79 -6.33 -9.88
N ASN A 139 15.77 -6.80 -9.18
CA ASN A 139 15.24 -6.18 -7.97
C ASN A 139 16.24 -6.23 -6.80
N LYS A 140 17.02 -7.30 -6.66
CA LYS A 140 18.14 -7.37 -5.70
C LYS A 140 19.18 -6.27 -5.96
N ARG A 141 19.55 -6.03 -7.22
CA ARG A 141 20.49 -4.93 -7.57
C ARG A 141 19.91 -3.58 -7.18
N MET A 142 18.63 -3.35 -7.43
CA MET A 142 17.95 -2.12 -7.04
C MET A 142 17.99 -1.90 -5.52
N ILE A 143 17.63 -2.94 -4.74
CA ILE A 143 17.72 -2.93 -3.27
C ILE A 143 19.10 -2.46 -2.81
N HIS A 144 20.17 -3.07 -3.34
CA HIS A 144 21.53 -2.67 -3.01
C HIS A 144 21.86 -1.24 -3.44
N SER A 145 21.55 -0.87 -4.69
CA SER A 145 21.89 0.44 -5.28
C SER A 145 21.20 1.62 -4.59
N LEU A 146 19.96 1.42 -4.12
CA LEU A 146 19.17 2.44 -3.47
C LEU A 146 19.23 2.35 -1.94
N SER A 147 19.95 1.35 -1.40
CA SER A 147 20.02 1.04 0.02
C SER A 147 18.63 0.96 0.66
N LEU A 148 17.77 0.12 0.07
CA LEU A 148 16.38 -0.01 0.49
C LEU A 148 16.29 -0.72 1.84
N GLU A 149 15.45 -0.18 2.72
CA GLU A 149 15.22 -0.71 4.06
C GLU A 149 14.39 -2.00 4.01
N SER A 150 14.79 -3.03 4.76
CA SER A 150 14.02 -4.25 4.92
C SER A 150 12.93 -4.08 5.99
N SER A 151 11.79 -4.74 5.78
CA SER A 151 10.68 -4.75 6.73
C SER A 151 10.93 -5.69 7.92
N ALA A 152 11.63 -6.79 7.67
CA ALA A 152 12.09 -7.76 8.66
C ALA A 152 13.50 -8.25 8.28
N VAL A 153 13.98 -9.33 8.91
CA VAL A 153 15.21 -10.03 8.48
C VAL A 153 15.02 -10.47 7.03
N ASP A 154 15.71 -9.80 6.12
CA ASP A 154 15.69 -10.02 4.66
C ASP A 154 14.30 -10.03 4.01
N GLN A 155 13.28 -9.37 4.58
CA GLN A 155 11.97 -9.23 3.93
C GLN A 155 11.80 -7.84 3.32
N TYR A 156 11.37 -7.77 2.07
CA TYR A 156 11.16 -6.50 1.37
C TYR A 156 9.73 -6.40 0.84
N PRO A 157 9.13 -5.19 0.86
CA PRO A 157 7.82 -4.97 0.29
C PRO A 157 7.89 -5.02 -1.25
N ILE A 158 7.03 -5.83 -1.86
CA ILE A 158 6.75 -5.87 -3.30
C ILE A 158 5.40 -5.19 -3.49
N VAL A 159 5.37 -4.18 -4.36
CA VAL A 159 4.14 -3.44 -4.70
C VAL A 159 3.76 -3.71 -6.15
N ASP A 160 2.62 -4.37 -6.36
CA ASP A 160 2.13 -4.72 -7.70
C ASP A 160 0.60 -4.63 -7.78
N VAL A 161 0.06 -4.65 -9.00
CA VAL A 161 -1.37 -4.81 -9.23
C VAL A 161 -1.62 -6.17 -9.86
N ALA A 162 -2.44 -6.99 -9.22
CA ALA A 162 -2.82 -8.31 -9.69
C ALA A 162 -4.26 -8.32 -10.24
N ARG A 163 -4.51 -9.14 -11.25
CA ARG A 163 -5.84 -9.42 -11.80
C ARG A 163 -5.92 -10.83 -12.36
N PHE A 164 -7.08 -11.46 -12.29
CA PHE A 164 -7.33 -12.69 -13.05
C PHE A 164 -7.86 -12.35 -14.45
N SER A 165 -7.36 -13.04 -15.47
CA SER A 165 -7.95 -13.03 -16.81
C SER A 165 -9.31 -13.73 -16.79
N SER A 166 -10.13 -13.52 -17.82
CA SER A 166 -11.38 -14.28 -17.99
C SER A 166 -11.17 -15.80 -18.06
N GLY A 167 -9.96 -16.25 -18.45
CA GLY A 167 -9.55 -17.66 -18.45
C GLY A 167 -9.00 -18.16 -17.11
N GLY A 168 -9.00 -17.33 -16.06
CA GLY A 168 -8.53 -17.71 -14.72
C GLY A 168 -7.02 -17.63 -14.52
N GLU A 169 -6.27 -17.09 -15.49
CA GLU A 169 -4.83 -16.87 -15.36
C GLU A 169 -4.55 -15.63 -14.51
N LEU A 170 -3.62 -15.74 -13.57
CA LEU A 170 -3.16 -14.60 -12.78
C LEU A 170 -2.20 -13.73 -13.61
N ARG A 171 -2.50 -12.44 -13.67
CA ARG A 171 -1.71 -11.42 -14.37
C ARG A 171 -1.34 -10.31 -13.41
N PHE A 172 -0.17 -9.74 -13.62
CA PHE A 172 0.37 -8.64 -12.84
C PHE A 172 0.60 -7.41 -13.71
N ARG A 173 0.70 -6.23 -13.11
CA ARG A 173 1.25 -5.04 -13.75
C ARG A 173 1.95 -4.17 -12.70
N ASN A 174 2.81 -3.29 -13.17
CA ASN A 174 3.36 -2.24 -12.31
C ASN A 174 2.24 -1.28 -11.88
N PRO A 175 2.30 -0.75 -10.65
CA PRO A 175 1.39 0.31 -10.24
C PRO A 175 1.69 1.62 -10.98
N THR A 176 0.72 2.52 -11.05
CA THR A 176 0.91 3.88 -11.55
C THR A 176 1.57 4.77 -10.49
N SER A 177 2.10 5.93 -10.88
CA SER A 177 2.72 6.88 -9.94
C SER A 177 1.73 7.35 -8.85
N GLU A 178 0.45 7.49 -9.19
CA GLU A 178 -0.61 7.83 -8.24
C GLU A 178 -0.91 6.66 -7.27
N GLU A 179 -0.93 5.41 -7.78
CA GLU A 179 -1.12 4.20 -6.95
C GLU A 179 0.03 4.05 -5.93
N VAL A 180 1.27 4.38 -6.30
CA VAL A 180 2.42 4.37 -5.37
C VAL A 180 2.32 5.46 -4.32
N ARG A 181 1.90 6.67 -4.70
CA ARG A 181 1.66 7.76 -3.73
C ARG A 181 0.59 7.36 -2.73
N TYR A 182 -0.47 6.69 -3.22
CA TYR A 182 -1.51 6.13 -2.37
C TYR A 182 -0.96 5.07 -1.40
N VAL A 183 -0.14 4.12 -1.88
CA VAL A 183 0.51 3.10 -1.04
C VAL A 183 1.34 3.72 0.07
N TYR A 184 2.15 4.74 -0.25
CA TYR A 184 2.94 5.45 0.76
C TYR A 184 2.05 6.06 1.85
N ALA A 185 1.01 6.81 1.46
CA ALA A 185 0.10 7.45 2.39
C ALA A 185 -0.68 6.41 3.23
N PHE A 186 -1.11 5.31 2.60
CA PHE A 186 -1.80 4.21 3.26
C PHE A 186 -0.93 3.55 4.31
N LEU A 187 0.32 3.19 3.98
CA LEU A 187 1.26 2.55 4.91
C LEU A 187 1.53 3.41 6.14
N LYS A 188 1.69 4.73 5.94
CA LYS A 188 1.82 5.69 7.04
C LYS A 188 0.56 5.74 7.91
N ALA A 189 -0.62 5.84 7.30
CA ALA A 189 -1.89 5.93 8.00
C ALA A 189 -2.18 4.64 8.79
N ILE A 190 -2.09 3.47 8.16
CA ILE A 190 -2.36 2.20 8.83
C ILE A 190 -1.36 1.93 9.94
N ALA A 191 -0.07 2.31 9.80
CA ALA A 191 0.93 2.16 10.87
C ALA A 191 0.54 2.91 12.15
N LEU A 192 -0.09 4.08 12.02
CA LEU A 192 -0.57 4.88 13.16
C LEU A 192 -1.88 4.32 13.74
N VAL A 193 -2.78 3.88 12.86
CA VAL A 193 -4.18 3.62 13.21
C VAL A 193 -4.43 2.18 13.66
N HIS A 194 -3.69 1.18 13.14
CA HIS A 194 -4.01 -0.22 13.47
C HIS A 194 -3.80 -0.56 14.95
N LEU A 195 -2.90 0.15 15.65
CA LEU A 195 -2.67 -0.07 17.08
C LEU A 195 -3.88 0.34 17.94
N LEU A 196 -4.75 1.20 17.40
CA LEU A 196 -5.98 1.65 18.03
C LEU A 196 -7.17 0.72 17.73
N LEU A 197 -6.99 -0.23 16.81
CA LEU A 197 -8.02 -1.22 16.52
C LEU A 197 -8.23 -2.11 17.73
N GLN A 198 -9.46 -2.13 18.22
CA GLN A 198 -9.93 -3.07 19.23
C GLN A 198 -10.76 -4.16 18.53
N VAL A 199 -10.62 -5.40 19.00
CA VAL A 199 -11.49 -6.49 18.53
C VAL A 199 -12.91 -6.16 18.98
N GLY A 200 -13.81 -5.96 18.02
CA GLY A 200 -15.23 -5.72 18.33
C GLY A 200 -15.78 -6.87 19.15
N ASN A 201 -16.13 -6.59 20.41
CA ASN A 201 -16.57 -7.59 21.38
C ASN A 201 -18.06 -7.91 21.19
N ASN A 202 -18.47 -8.20 19.96
CA ASN A 202 -19.81 -8.72 19.70
C ASN A 202 -19.71 -10.24 19.84
N GLY A 203 -20.21 -10.77 20.96
CA GLY A 203 -20.23 -12.19 21.35
C GLY A 203 -21.04 -13.12 20.43
N LEU A 204 -21.10 -12.85 19.13
CA LEU A 204 -21.68 -13.71 18.12
C LEU A 204 -20.56 -14.42 17.37
N GLN A 205 -20.33 -15.68 17.73
CA GLN A 205 -19.72 -16.64 16.84
C GLN A 205 -20.61 -16.80 15.60
N ARG A 206 -20.37 -16.02 14.54
CA ARG A 206 -20.58 -16.36 13.12
C ARG A 206 -20.40 -15.12 12.23
N ARG A 207 -19.44 -15.24 11.31
CA ARG A 207 -19.11 -14.36 10.16
C ARG A 207 -18.48 -13.01 10.48
N GLY A 208 -17.38 -12.72 9.78
CA GLY A 208 -16.79 -11.39 9.59
C GLY A 208 -16.75 -10.56 10.86
N ARG A 209 -15.75 -10.79 11.73
CA ARG A 209 -15.50 -9.90 12.86
C ARG A 209 -15.17 -8.52 12.28
N LEU A 210 -16.13 -7.60 12.34
CA LEU A 210 -15.88 -6.20 12.04
C LEU A 210 -14.93 -5.65 13.09
N VAL A 211 -13.88 -4.99 12.65
CA VAL A 211 -12.99 -4.24 13.53
C VAL A 211 -13.59 -2.85 13.68
N SER A 212 -13.91 -2.46 14.91
CA SER A 212 -14.43 -1.13 15.23
C SER A 212 -13.30 -0.26 15.77
N PHE A 213 -13.38 1.02 15.46
CA PHE A 213 -12.60 2.04 16.15
C PHE A 213 -13.37 2.50 17.37
N GLU A 214 -12.68 2.69 18.50
CA GLU A 214 -13.15 3.71 19.44
C GLU A 214 -12.89 5.07 18.80
N PRO A 215 -13.89 5.97 18.74
CA PRO A 215 -13.70 7.29 18.16
C PRO A 215 -12.61 8.03 18.94
N PHE A 216 -11.49 8.30 18.29
CA PHE A 216 -10.54 9.30 18.77
C PHE A 216 -11.11 10.66 18.40
N ILE A 217 -11.37 11.47 19.43
CA ILE A 217 -11.82 12.86 19.29
C ILE A 217 -10.73 13.62 18.51
N GLU A 218 -11.08 13.98 17.28
CA GLU A 218 -10.35 14.95 16.46
C GLU A 218 -10.57 16.33 17.08
N THR A 219 -9.60 16.85 17.81
CA THR A 219 -9.36 18.29 17.90
C THR A 219 -7.86 18.52 18.04
N VAL A 220 -7.19 18.65 16.89
CA VAL A 220 -5.98 19.47 16.81
C VAL A 220 -6.34 20.65 15.93
N ASP A 221 -7.12 21.58 16.48
CA ASP A 221 -7.08 22.95 15.98
C ASP A 221 -5.69 23.48 16.31
N ALA A 222 -4.82 23.39 15.31
CA ALA A 222 -3.56 24.12 15.29
C ALA A 222 -3.87 25.61 15.49
N GLN A 223 -3.25 26.22 16.51
CA GLN A 223 -3.21 27.67 16.62
C GLN A 223 -2.53 28.26 15.39
N GLU A 224 -3.19 29.23 14.75
CA GLU A 224 -2.52 30.36 14.11
C GLU A 224 -3.11 31.69 14.61
N THR A 225 -2.26 32.44 15.30
CA THR A 225 -2.29 33.88 15.61
C THR A 225 -2.42 34.73 14.32
N SER A 226 -3.13 35.86 14.22
CA SER A 226 -2.83 37.16 14.87
C SER A 226 -3.74 38.31 14.38
N ILE A 227 -4.24 39.12 15.33
CA ILE A 227 -4.28 40.61 15.44
C ILE A 227 -4.74 41.46 14.23
N SER A 228 -5.85 42.23 14.37
CA SER A 228 -5.79 43.72 14.54
C SER A 228 -7.15 44.46 14.60
N SER A 229 -7.29 45.24 15.68
CA SER A 229 -7.77 46.64 15.74
C SER A 229 -9.26 47.03 15.72
N GLN A 230 -9.57 47.89 16.71
CA GLN A 230 -10.71 48.82 16.88
C GLN A 230 -12.03 48.23 17.42
N GLY A 231 -12.64 48.70 18.51
CA GLY A 231 -12.38 49.90 19.30
C GLY A 231 -13.04 49.82 20.68
N ALA A 232 -12.55 50.68 21.57
CA ALA A 232 -13.03 50.86 22.91
C ALA A 232 -14.52 51.24 22.98
N ARG A 233 -15.23 50.78 24.01
CA ARG A 233 -16.05 51.66 24.85
C ARG A 233 -16.43 51.06 26.20
N VAL A 234 -16.40 51.97 27.16
CA VAL A 234 -16.58 51.88 28.61
C VAL A 234 -18.02 51.54 29.00
N LEU A 235 -18.14 50.95 30.20
CA LEU A 235 -19.31 50.72 31.08
C LEU A 235 -20.37 51.85 31.08
N PRO A 236 -21.61 51.56 31.52
CA PRO A 236 -21.92 51.44 32.96
C PRO A 236 -22.25 50.02 33.41
#